data_AF-K3Z0F3-F1
#
_entry.id   AF-K3Z0F3-F1
#
_cell.length_a   1.000
_cell.length_b   1.000
_cell.length_c   1.000
_cell.angle_alpha   90.00
_cell.angle_beta   90.00
_cell.angle_gamma   90.00
#
_symmetry.space_group_name_H-M   'P 1'
#
loop_
_entity.id
_entity.type
_entity.pdbx_description
1 polymer ?
#
loop_
_entity_poly.entity_id
_entity_poly.type
_entity_poly.pdbx_seq_one_letter_code
_entity_poly.pdbx_strand_id
1 'polypeptide(L)'
;TTLNKEYVQKGKNAREDFGRIPPEMWEEFIQQKNMLEAKILSEENTMKAMKFAQNPHHLGVGGYTAKIAKWRREEEEWRRVCLPDIFEGLDERSRNWVLARIPKVTLEDKVKFKHPTIDEIYERLEQLAEAQKKGLFNSDREKDKANRRD
;
A
#
# COMPACT_ATOMS: atom_id res chain seq x y z
N THR A 1 -19.91 1.90 1.11
CA THR A 1 -19.64 0.77 2.03
C THR A 1 -20.72 0.61 3.10
N THR A 2 -21.56 1.62 3.33
CA THR A 2 -22.61 1.68 4.35
C THR A 2 -23.78 0.73 4.07
N LEU A 3 -24.34 0.73 2.85
CA LEU A 3 -25.51 -0.11 2.49
C LEU A 3 -25.27 -1.62 2.66
N ASN A 4 -24.11 -2.13 2.23
CA ASN A 4 -23.80 -3.56 2.37
C ASN A 4 -23.67 -3.97 3.85
N LYS A 5 -22.95 -3.20 4.66
CA LYS A 5 -22.70 -3.51 6.08
C LYS A 5 -23.93 -3.32 6.96
N GLU A 6 -24.75 -2.31 6.68
CA GLU A 6 -25.89 -1.97 7.54
C GLU A 6 -27.16 -2.72 7.17
N TYR A 7 -27.33 -3.11 5.91
CA TYR A 7 -28.56 -3.73 5.42
C TYR A 7 -28.33 -5.15 4.95
N VAL A 8 -27.55 -5.35 3.88
CA VAL A 8 -27.38 -6.68 3.25
C VAL A 8 -26.82 -7.71 4.24
N GLN A 9 -25.73 -7.39 4.93
CA GLN A 9 -25.10 -8.30 5.91
C GLN A 9 -25.96 -8.52 7.18
N LYS A 10 -26.89 -7.62 7.47
CA LYS A 10 -27.79 -7.71 8.63
C LYS A 10 -29.19 -8.22 8.26
N GLY A 11 -29.43 -8.58 7.00
CA GLY A 11 -30.75 -9.02 6.51
C GLY A 11 -31.83 -7.94 6.52
N LYS A 12 -31.47 -6.64 6.53
CA LYS A 12 -32.44 -5.54 6.49
C LYS A 12 -32.71 -5.07 5.06
N ASN A 13 -33.86 -4.44 4.86
CA ASN A 13 -34.25 -3.87 3.57
C ASN A 13 -33.99 -2.35 3.56
N ALA A 14 -33.03 -1.91 2.75
CA ALA A 14 -32.70 -0.49 2.65
C ALA A 14 -33.83 0.37 2.06
N ARG A 15 -34.83 -0.24 1.42
CA ARG A 15 -35.97 0.48 0.84
C ARG A 15 -36.91 1.05 1.90
N GLU A 16 -36.89 0.51 3.13
CA GLU A 16 -37.67 1.03 4.26
C GLU A 16 -37.17 2.43 4.67
N ASP A 17 -35.84 2.62 4.66
CA ASP A 17 -35.21 3.90 4.99
C ASP A 17 -34.99 4.79 3.74
N PHE A 18 -34.89 4.18 2.56
CA PHE A 18 -34.64 4.85 1.28
C PHE A 18 -35.69 4.46 0.23
N GLY A 19 -36.92 4.96 0.39
CA GLY A 19 -38.07 4.64 -0.47
C GLY A 19 -37.95 5.01 -1.95
N ARG A 20 -36.87 5.69 -2.37
CA ARG A 20 -36.57 5.98 -3.79
C ARG A 20 -35.86 4.84 -4.51
N ILE A 21 -35.36 3.83 -3.79
CA ILE A 21 -34.65 2.70 -4.41
C ILE A 21 -35.67 1.74 -5.05
N PRO A 22 -35.61 1.51 -6.37
CA PRO A 22 -36.45 0.52 -7.04
C PRO A 22 -36.22 -0.89 -6.49
N PRO A 23 -37.26 -1.75 -6.42
CA PRO A 23 -37.12 -3.14 -5.98
C PRO A 23 -36.01 -3.89 -6.71
N GLU A 24 -36.02 -3.82 -8.05
CA GLU A 24 -35.12 -4.54 -8.93
C GLU A 24 -33.65 -4.16 -8.68
N MET A 25 -33.36 -2.85 -8.57
CA MET A 25 -32.01 -2.38 -8.25
C MET A 25 -31.53 -2.84 -6.86
N TRP A 26 -32.44 -2.98 -5.89
CA TRP A 26 -32.08 -3.49 -4.57
C TRP A 26 -31.75 -4.98 -4.60
N GLU A 27 -32.53 -5.77 -5.33
CA GLU A 27 -32.28 -7.21 -5.50
C GLU A 27 -30.98 -7.48 -6.26
N GLU A 28 -30.74 -6.77 -7.37
CA GLU A 28 -29.47 -6.83 -8.10
C GLU A 28 -28.28 -6.50 -7.19
N PHE A 29 -28.40 -5.46 -6.35
CA PHE A 29 -27.36 -5.10 -5.40
C PHE A 29 -27.10 -6.21 -4.37
N ILE A 30 -28.15 -6.83 -3.82
CA ILE A 30 -28.02 -7.98 -2.90
C ILE A 30 -27.30 -9.14 -3.59
N GLN A 31 -27.68 -9.46 -4.82
CA GLN A 31 -27.05 -10.53 -5.60
C GLN A 31 -25.57 -10.24 -5.80
N GLN A 32 -25.21 -9.05 -6.29
CA GLN A 32 -23.81 -8.63 -6.49
C GLN A 32 -22.97 -8.74 -5.21
N LYS A 33 -23.50 -8.33 -4.06
CA LYS A 33 -22.77 -8.44 -2.78
C LYS A 33 -22.70 -9.86 -2.24
N ASN A 34 -23.62 -10.74 -2.63
CA ASN A 34 -23.63 -12.13 -2.21
C ASN A 34 -22.85 -13.08 -3.11
N MET A 35 -22.47 -12.66 -4.31
CA MET A 35 -21.57 -13.43 -5.19
C MET A 35 -20.29 -13.85 -4.45
N LEU A 36 -19.90 -15.11 -4.62
CA LEU A 36 -18.74 -15.70 -3.94
C LEU A 36 -17.45 -14.92 -4.24
N GLU A 37 -17.23 -14.56 -5.50
CA GLU A 37 -16.06 -13.78 -5.93
C GLU A 37 -16.01 -12.41 -5.24
N ALA A 38 -17.16 -11.74 -5.09
CA ALA A 38 -17.24 -10.44 -4.42
C ALA A 38 -16.91 -10.54 -2.92
N LYS A 39 -17.30 -11.64 -2.26
CA LYS A 39 -16.95 -11.90 -0.85
C LYS A 39 -15.46 -12.16 -0.69
N ILE A 40 -14.90 -13.05 -1.51
CA ILE A 40 -13.46 -13.36 -1.49
C ILE A 40 -12.65 -12.09 -1.72
N LEU A 41 -12.99 -11.30 -2.74
CA LEU A 41 -12.29 -10.04 -3.03
C LEU A 41 -12.41 -9.04 -1.88
N SER A 42 -13.57 -8.97 -1.22
CA SER A 42 -13.78 -8.11 -0.05
C SER A 42 -12.91 -8.52 1.14
N GLU A 43 -12.80 -9.83 1.41
CA GLU A 43 -11.96 -10.38 2.47
C GLU A 43 -10.48 -10.14 2.19
N GLU A 44 -10.03 -10.40 0.97
CA GLU A 44 -8.67 -10.12 0.53
C GLU A 44 -8.30 -8.64 0.70
N ASN A 45 -9.20 -7.74 0.27
CA ASN A 45 -8.98 -6.30 0.40
C ASN A 45 -8.95 -5.86 1.87
N THR A 46 -9.76 -6.50 2.72
CA THR A 46 -9.74 -6.25 4.18
C THR A 46 -8.41 -6.69 4.79
N MET A 47 -7.92 -7.89 4.44
CA MET A 47 -6.61 -8.37 4.90
C MET A 47 -5.48 -7.47 4.41
N LYS A 48 -5.51 -7.04 3.14
CA LYS A 48 -4.53 -6.09 2.59
C LYS A 48 -4.54 -4.78 3.36
N ALA A 49 -5.73 -4.20 3.62
CA ALA A 49 -5.87 -2.96 4.37
C ALA A 49 -5.31 -3.08 5.80
N MET A 50 -5.58 -4.20 6.50
CA MET A 50 -5.03 -4.47 7.82
C MET A 50 -3.51 -4.55 7.80
N LYS A 51 -2.91 -5.23 6.81
CA LYS A 51 -1.45 -5.29 6.62
C LYS A 51 -0.84 -3.91 6.36
N PHE A 52 -1.47 -3.08 5.52
CA PHE A 52 -0.99 -1.72 5.27
C PHE A 52 -1.07 -0.83 6.51
N ALA A 53 -2.13 -0.97 7.32
CA ALA A 53 -2.30 -0.20 8.55
C ALA A 53 -1.21 -0.50 9.60
N GLN A 54 -0.60 -1.69 9.58
CA GLN A 54 0.51 -2.05 10.47
C GLN A 54 1.82 -1.31 10.13
N ASN A 55 1.95 -0.80 8.90
CA ASN A 55 3.16 -0.16 8.40
C ASN A 55 2.90 1.31 8.00
N PRO A 56 2.43 2.16 8.94
CA PRO A 56 2.13 3.55 8.64
C PRO A 56 3.40 4.32 8.27
N HIS A 57 3.24 5.30 7.39
CA HIS A 57 4.28 6.29 7.16
C HIS A 57 4.07 7.48 8.10
N HIS A 58 5.15 8.15 8.50
CA HIS A 58 5.10 9.28 9.44
C HIS A 58 5.24 10.63 8.71
N LEU A 59 4.43 10.83 7.66
CA LEU A 59 4.44 12.07 6.87
C LEU A 59 3.29 13.00 7.31
N GLY A 60 3.55 14.31 7.29
CA GLY A 60 2.52 15.32 7.53
C GLY A 60 1.67 15.58 6.27
N VAL A 61 0.88 16.66 6.29
CA VAL A 61 -0.04 17.06 5.21
C VAL A 61 0.64 17.17 3.83
N GLY A 62 1.89 17.65 3.80
CA GLY A 62 2.68 17.75 2.57
C GLY A 62 3.22 16.42 2.04
N GLY A 63 2.97 15.29 2.73
CA GLY A 63 3.33 13.95 2.27
C GLY A 63 4.80 13.81 1.86
N TYR A 64 5.02 13.13 0.74
CA TYR A 64 6.34 12.91 0.17
C TYR A 64 6.94 14.19 -0.41
N THR A 65 6.15 15.01 -1.11
CA THR A 65 6.64 16.20 -1.83
C THR A 65 7.34 17.17 -0.88
N ALA A 66 6.79 17.38 0.32
CA ALA A 66 7.41 18.23 1.33
C ALA A 66 8.70 17.65 1.95
N LYS A 67 8.91 16.33 1.89
CA LYS A 67 10.06 15.67 2.53
C LYS A 67 11.21 15.38 1.59
N ILE A 68 10.97 15.21 0.29
CA ILE A 68 12.00 14.86 -0.70
C ILE A 68 13.22 15.77 -0.61
N ALA A 69 13.04 17.09 -0.56
CA ALA A 69 14.15 18.04 -0.50
C ALA A 69 15.00 17.94 0.78
N LYS A 70 14.41 17.44 1.88
CA LYS A 70 15.15 17.17 3.12
C LYS A 70 15.93 15.86 2.99
N TRP A 71 15.28 14.79 2.53
CA TRP A 71 15.92 13.49 2.37
C TRP A 71 17.08 13.52 1.39
N ARG A 72 16.97 14.22 0.26
CA ARG A 72 18.08 14.34 -0.70
C ARG A 72 19.33 14.99 -0.10
N ARG A 73 19.15 15.92 0.85
CA ARG A 73 20.26 16.53 1.60
C ARG A 73 20.87 15.55 2.60
N GLU A 74 20.03 14.83 3.35
CA GLU A 74 20.48 13.80 4.29
C GLU A 74 21.23 12.66 3.58
N GLU A 75 20.73 12.20 2.43
CA GLU A 75 21.40 11.19 1.59
C GLU A 75 22.77 11.69 1.06
N GLU A 76 22.90 12.97 0.73
CA GLU A 76 24.19 13.53 0.35
C GLU A 76 25.17 13.60 1.53
N GLU A 77 24.68 13.94 2.73
CA GLU A 77 25.49 13.87 3.95
C GLU A 77 25.94 12.43 4.25
N TRP A 78 25.05 11.45 4.10
CA TRP A 78 25.39 10.03 4.23
C TRP A 78 26.47 9.59 3.25
N ARG A 79 26.38 10.02 1.99
CA ARG A 79 27.44 9.77 0.99
C ARG A 79 28.78 10.40 1.38
N ARG A 80 28.77 11.61 1.97
CA ARG A 80 30.02 12.28 2.43
C ARG A 80 30.69 11.53 3.59
N VAL A 81 29.92 10.90 4.47
CA VAL A 81 30.46 10.09 5.58
C VAL A 81 30.65 8.62 5.21
N CYS A 82 30.61 8.28 3.91
CA CYS A 82 30.78 6.94 3.37
C CYS A 82 29.87 5.89 4.01
N LEU A 83 28.63 6.28 4.36
CA LEU A 83 27.64 5.31 4.78
C LEU A 83 27.22 4.43 3.59
N PRO A 84 26.83 3.17 3.85
CA PRO A 84 26.37 2.25 2.82
C PRO A 84 25.16 2.79 2.05
N ASP A 85 25.15 2.59 0.73
CA ASP A 85 24.00 2.98 -0.10
C ASP A 85 22.87 1.95 0.01
N ILE A 86 22.04 2.12 1.02
CA ILE A 86 20.84 1.30 1.27
C ILE A 86 19.74 1.48 0.20
N PHE A 87 20.00 2.31 -0.82
CA PHE A 87 19.08 2.59 -1.91
C PHE A 87 19.58 2.02 -3.24
N GLU A 88 20.67 1.27 -3.24
CA GLU A 88 21.25 0.73 -4.45
C GLU A 88 20.24 -0.17 -5.19
N GLY A 89 20.00 0.12 -6.47
CA GLY A 89 19.03 -0.63 -7.29
C GLY A 89 17.56 -0.30 -7.04
N LEU A 90 17.21 0.41 -5.97
CA LEU A 90 15.84 0.88 -5.75
C LEU A 90 15.53 2.06 -6.66
N ASP A 91 14.31 2.11 -7.20
CA ASP A 91 13.78 3.27 -7.91
C ASP A 91 13.40 4.40 -6.92
N GLU A 92 13.24 5.63 -7.42
CA GLU A 92 12.95 6.79 -6.58
C GLU A 92 11.73 6.57 -5.66
N ARG A 93 10.70 5.86 -6.13
CA ARG A 93 9.50 5.61 -5.33
C ARG A 93 9.80 4.69 -4.15
N SER A 94 10.51 3.59 -4.38
CA SER A 94 10.89 2.65 -3.32
C SER A 94 11.80 3.32 -2.30
N ARG A 95 12.77 4.14 -2.76
CA ARG A 95 13.62 4.94 -1.87
C ARG A 95 12.80 5.86 -0.96
N ASN A 96 11.88 6.63 -1.55
CA ASN A 96 11.02 7.52 -0.79
C ASN A 96 10.15 6.74 0.22
N TRP A 97 9.62 5.57 -0.18
CA TRP A 97 8.83 4.71 0.71
C TRP A 97 9.64 4.26 1.94
N VAL A 98 10.90 3.89 1.76
CA VAL A 98 11.84 3.51 2.83
C VAL A 98 12.09 4.70 3.75
N LEU A 99 12.48 5.85 3.20
CA LEU A 99 12.76 7.07 3.95
C LEU A 99 11.57 7.56 4.79
N ALA A 100 10.35 7.41 4.28
CA ALA A 100 9.12 7.77 4.98
C ALA A 100 8.84 6.95 6.27
N ARG A 101 9.57 5.84 6.45
CA ARG A 101 9.47 4.93 7.59
C ARG A 101 10.65 5.05 8.56
N ILE A 102 11.47 6.07 8.36
CA ILE A 102 12.56 6.49 9.28
C ILE A 102 13.54 5.33 9.52
N PRO A 103 14.28 4.91 8.48
CA PRO A 103 15.31 3.89 8.63
C PRO A 103 16.40 4.38 9.58
N LYS A 104 16.92 3.49 10.41
CA LYS A 104 18.18 3.71 11.12
C LYS A 104 19.26 2.93 10.40
N VAL A 105 20.17 3.66 9.76
CA VAL A 105 21.35 3.08 9.09
C VAL A 105 22.47 2.98 10.11
N THR A 106 23.04 1.79 10.29
CA THR A 106 24.25 1.58 11.10
C THR A 106 25.48 1.39 10.22
N LEU A 107 26.67 1.53 10.79
CA LEU A 107 27.96 1.29 10.12
C LEU A 107 28.19 -0.18 9.69
N GLU A 108 27.32 -1.11 10.10
CA GLU A 108 27.38 -2.53 9.73
C GLU A 108 26.48 -2.87 8.53
N ASP A 109 26.14 -1.88 7.70
CA ASP A 109 25.24 -2.01 6.53
C ASP A 109 23.83 -2.52 6.86
N LYS A 110 23.43 -2.48 8.14
CA LYS A 110 22.10 -2.93 8.58
C LYS A 110 21.17 -1.75 8.67
N VAL A 111 20.13 -1.76 7.83
CA VAL A 111 18.95 -0.92 8.01
C VAL A 111 18.07 -1.55 9.07
N LYS A 112 17.66 -0.75 10.06
CA LYS A 112 16.64 -1.17 11.03
C LYS A 112 15.43 -0.25 10.95
N PHE A 113 14.25 -0.84 10.84
CA PHE A 113 12.99 -0.13 10.96
C PHE A 113 12.40 -0.26 12.36
N LYS A 114 11.45 0.61 12.69
CA LYS A 114 10.74 0.57 13.98
C LYS A 114 9.83 -0.65 14.09
N HIS A 115 9.27 -1.11 12.97
CA HIS A 115 8.32 -2.23 12.91
C HIS A 115 8.96 -3.37 12.10
N PRO A 116 8.99 -4.61 12.62
CA PRO A 116 9.67 -5.74 11.97
C PRO A 116 9.03 -6.12 10.63
N THR A 117 7.74 -5.87 10.48
CA THR A 117 7.01 -6.04 9.20
C THR A 117 7.51 -5.13 8.09
N ILE A 118 8.25 -4.06 8.40
CA ILE A 118 8.88 -3.18 7.41
C ILE A 118 10.20 -3.79 6.93
N ASP A 119 10.95 -4.48 7.81
CA ASP A 119 12.18 -5.19 7.44
C ASP A 119 11.86 -6.24 6.35
N GLU A 120 10.81 -7.05 6.54
CA GLU A 120 10.36 -8.04 5.54
C GLU A 120 9.97 -7.41 4.18
N ILE A 121 9.37 -6.23 4.19
CA ILE A 121 8.99 -5.53 2.95
C ILE A 121 10.24 -4.97 2.28
N TYR A 122 11.20 -4.48 3.06
CA TYR A 122 12.46 -3.97 2.56
C TYR A 122 13.31 -5.07 1.90
N GLU A 123 13.42 -6.25 2.53
CA GLU A 123 14.08 -7.42 1.91
C GLU A 123 13.44 -7.80 0.56
N ARG A 124 12.10 -7.73 0.46
CA ARG A 124 11.40 -7.97 -0.81
C ARG A 124 11.70 -6.89 -1.86
N LEU A 125 11.88 -5.64 -1.45
CA LEU A 125 12.28 -4.56 -2.37
C LEU A 125 13.69 -4.79 -2.91
N GLU A 126 14.62 -5.24 -2.08
CA GLU A 126 15.98 -5.61 -2.52
C GLU A 126 15.95 -6.77 -3.52
N GLN A 127 15.20 -7.84 -3.21
CA GLN A 127 15.01 -8.97 -4.14
C GLN A 127 14.41 -8.54 -5.48
N LEU A 128 13.42 -7.64 -5.46
CA LEU A 128 12.82 -7.10 -6.68
C LEU A 128 13.82 -6.26 -7.46
N ALA A 129 14.61 -5.41 -6.81
CA ALA A 129 15.65 -4.62 -7.45
C ALA A 129 16.72 -5.51 -8.11
N GLU A 130 17.13 -6.59 -7.44
CA GLU A 130 18.01 -7.59 -8.05
C GLU A 130 17.38 -8.28 -9.26
N ALA A 131 16.10 -8.67 -9.17
CA ALA A 131 15.38 -9.28 -10.28
C ALA A 131 15.26 -8.32 -11.48
N GLN A 132 15.07 -7.02 -11.23
CA GLN A 132 15.10 -5.98 -12.26
C GLN A 132 16.48 -5.84 -12.89
N LYS A 133 17.55 -5.76 -12.09
CA LYS A 133 18.95 -5.73 -12.58
C LYS A 133 19.25 -6.95 -13.47
N LYS A 134 18.70 -8.12 -13.13
CA LYS A 134 18.84 -9.37 -13.90
C LYS A 134 17.91 -9.46 -15.12
N GLY A 135 17.05 -8.46 -15.35
CA GLY A 135 16.06 -8.45 -16.44
C GLY A 135 14.90 -9.46 -16.26
N LEU A 136 14.79 -10.08 -15.08
CA LEU A 136 13.77 -11.08 -14.75
C LEU A 136 12.43 -10.44 -14.32
N PHE A 137 12.44 -9.16 -13.98
CA PHE A 137 11.26 -8.41 -13.58
C PHE A 137 11.22 -7.07 -14.29
N ASN A 138 10.08 -6.76 -14.91
CA ASN A 138 9.78 -5.45 -15.47
C ASN A 138 8.58 -4.89 -14.70
N SER A 139 8.76 -3.77 -14.01
CA SER A 139 7.65 -3.11 -13.32
C SER A 139 6.72 -2.48 -14.35
N ASP A 140 5.53 -3.05 -14.53
CA ASP A 140 4.50 -2.53 -15.42
C ASP A 140 3.30 -2.02 -14.61
N ARG A 141 3.25 -0.69 -14.46
CA ARG A 141 2.21 0.01 -13.69
C ARG A 141 0.82 -0.13 -14.30
N GLU A 142 0.70 -0.30 -15.62
CA GLU A 142 -0.62 -0.40 -16.28
C GLU A 142 -1.27 -1.76 -16.03
N LYS A 143 -0.47 -2.77 -15.74
CA LYS A 143 -0.94 -4.12 -15.40
C LYS A 143 -1.20 -4.34 -13.91
N ASP A 144 -0.90 -3.35 -13.05
CA ASP A 144 -1.27 -3.40 -11.63
C ASP A 144 -2.81 -3.36 -11.52
N LYS A 145 -3.39 -4.55 -11.31
CA LYS A 145 -4.85 -4.80 -11.24
C LYS A 145 -5.61 -3.97 -10.20
N ALA A 146 -4.91 -3.20 -9.37
CA ALA A 146 -5.47 -2.32 -8.34
C ALA A 146 -5.85 -0.91 -8.85
N ASN A 147 -5.61 -0.58 -10.12
CA ASN A 147 -5.75 0.79 -10.62
C ASN A 147 -6.84 1.01 -11.69
N ARG A 148 -7.85 0.12 -11.81
CA ARG A 148 -9.08 0.47 -12.55
C ARG A 148 -9.98 1.35 -11.67
N ARG A 149 -9.81 2.66 -11.82
CA ARG A 149 -10.90 3.62 -11.59
C ARG A 149 -11.56 3.84 -12.93
N ASP A 150 -12.58 3.03 -13.20
CA ASP A 150 -13.67 3.40 -14.11
C ASP A 150 -14.94 3.45 -13.26
#